data_AF-A0A2H6K9I4-F1
#
_entry.id   AF-A0A2H6K9I4-F1
#
_cell.length_a   1.000
_cell.length_b   1.000
_cell.length_c   1.000
_cell.angle_alpha   90.00
_cell.angle_beta   90.00
_cell.angle_gamma   90.00
#
_symmetry.space_group_name_H-M   'P 1'
#
loop_
_entity.id
_entity.type
_entity.pdbx_description
1 polymer ?
#
loop_
_entity_poly.entity_id
_entity_poly.type
_entity_poly.pdbx_seq_one_letter_code
_entity_poly.pdbx_strand_id
1 'polypeptide(L)'
;MCSQLCKQLELQDLDLLSSLSEDVRLAFVKLYAKPAKRRRGRVSASKDADTSTSADHTARPVPPREFQINTSRAPALKDAVKATCVIFNELRILHDPLFATIGDLLLEHSEDISTDEAELLLRTYASQNYRDHEIVNALVRKVEAELESMGIGTVLSVYRSLSKMELMSPALCSSLEPRLCQRSDNGNEICFKFHDEIDVNQLVNVGYSKLIQGSVEQDAFWFIRGVLQTVADKLPSSTASLTASNKRYDSNGVVFNECRKLTTLMAFLKCLSEPCYSTLDEKDIDALNEAICADGGYKKFRTTKFVEKVSEHLTKLRIRHETGIYANGVLLDIMEKDRNVVWLCNSYHRFYAASFDPTAESKAMERLIRAFGFKTCPINYYQWGRLKAKRTRFAYLRMARYYALHDQR
;
A
#
# COMPACT_ATOMS: atom_id res chain seq x y z
N MET A 1 14.27 7.82 -21.84
CA MET A 1 15.47 8.06 -21.02
C MET A 1 15.26 7.76 -19.54
N CYS A 2 14.29 8.37 -18.84
CA CYS A 2 14.05 8.09 -17.40
C CYS A 2 13.77 6.61 -17.09
N SER A 3 12.96 5.92 -17.90
CA SER A 3 12.69 4.48 -17.74
C SER A 3 13.94 3.58 -17.84
N GLN A 4 14.96 3.99 -18.61
CA GLN A 4 16.23 3.27 -18.73
C GLN A 4 17.15 3.54 -17.52
N LEU A 5 17.16 4.77 -17.01
CA LEU A 5 17.90 5.14 -15.79
C LEU A 5 17.32 4.42 -14.56
N CYS A 6 15.99 4.31 -14.47
CA CYS A 6 15.28 3.58 -13.42
C CYS A 6 15.60 2.07 -13.39
N LYS A 7 15.91 1.47 -14.56
CA LYS A 7 16.33 0.06 -14.64
C LYS A 7 17.77 -0.20 -14.17
N GLN A 8 18.61 0.84 -14.09
CA GLN A 8 20.02 0.73 -13.70
C GLN A 8 20.27 0.97 -12.21
N LEU A 9 19.30 1.56 -11.49
CA LEU A 9 19.37 1.72 -10.04
C LEU A 9 18.96 0.41 -9.36
N GLU A 10 19.89 -0.54 -9.24
CA GLU A 10 19.72 -1.64 -8.28
C GLU A 10 19.62 -1.06 -6.86
N LEU A 11 18.44 -1.22 -6.27
CA LEU A 11 17.99 -0.66 -4.98
C LEU A 11 18.81 -1.17 -3.78
N GLN A 12 20.07 -0.76 -3.66
CA GLN A 12 20.91 -1.09 -2.50
C GLN A 12 21.03 0.04 -1.47
N ASP A 13 20.73 1.30 -1.83
CA ASP A 13 20.87 2.44 -0.93
C ASP A 13 19.57 3.27 -0.81
N LEU A 14 18.72 2.87 0.14
CA LEU A 14 17.57 3.66 0.60
C LEU A 14 17.98 5.06 1.10
N ASP A 15 19.20 5.18 1.65
CA ASP A 15 19.72 6.46 2.17
C ASP A 15 19.97 7.46 1.03
N LEU A 16 20.48 7.01 -0.13
CA LEU A 16 20.63 7.86 -1.32
C LEU A 16 19.28 8.34 -1.85
N LEU A 17 18.27 7.47 -1.87
CA LEU A 17 16.93 7.82 -2.33
C LEU A 17 16.22 8.82 -1.41
N SER A 18 16.43 8.74 -0.10
CA SER A 18 15.90 9.73 0.84
C SER A 18 16.53 11.11 0.63
N SER A 19 17.85 11.19 0.45
CA SER A 19 18.54 12.46 0.17
C SER A 19 18.10 13.09 -1.15
N LEU A 20 17.93 12.28 -2.20
CA LEU A 20 17.47 12.76 -3.51
C LEU A 20 16.02 13.23 -3.45
N SER A 21 15.15 12.52 -2.72
CA SER A 21 13.75 12.89 -2.57
C SER A 21 13.58 14.21 -1.82
N GLU A 22 14.46 14.47 -0.84
CA GLU A 22 14.51 15.75 -0.13
C GLU A 22 15.05 16.87 -1.02
N ASP A 23 16.09 16.62 -1.81
CA ASP A 23 16.59 17.57 -2.82
C ASP A 23 15.48 17.93 -3.83
N VAL A 24 14.69 16.95 -4.29
CA VAL A 24 13.51 17.18 -5.15
C VAL A 24 12.47 18.03 -4.41
N ARG A 25 12.17 17.76 -3.14
CA ARG A 25 11.23 18.58 -2.35
C ARG A 25 11.70 20.03 -2.24
N LEU A 26 12.97 20.25 -1.93
CA LEU A 26 13.57 21.58 -1.84
C LEU A 26 13.54 22.29 -3.20
N ALA A 27 13.65 21.56 -4.31
CA ALA A 27 13.45 22.09 -5.65
C ALA A 27 12.05 22.64 -5.85
N PHE A 28 11.02 21.88 -5.47
CA PHE A 28 9.63 22.32 -5.56
C PHE A 28 9.39 23.61 -4.77
N VAL A 29 9.86 23.66 -3.51
CA VAL A 29 9.73 24.87 -2.68
C VAL A 29 10.42 26.06 -3.33
N LYS A 30 11.66 25.88 -3.82
CA LYS A 30 12.44 26.98 -4.40
C LYS A 30 11.89 27.50 -5.73
N LEU A 31 11.32 26.61 -6.54
CA LEU A 31 10.82 26.95 -7.88
C LEU A 31 9.39 27.49 -7.87
N TYR A 32 8.52 26.96 -7.00
CA TYR A 32 7.07 27.16 -7.12
C TYR A 32 6.43 27.79 -5.88
N ALA A 33 7.07 27.75 -4.70
CA ALA A 33 6.46 28.41 -3.55
C ALA A 33 6.46 29.93 -3.76
N LYS A 34 5.32 30.58 -3.47
CA LYS A 34 5.26 32.05 -3.50
C LYS A 34 6.29 32.60 -2.51
N PRO A 35 7.05 33.64 -2.86
CA PRO A 35 7.99 34.24 -1.92
C PRO A 35 7.20 34.71 -0.70
N ALA A 36 7.49 34.09 0.46
CA ALA A 36 6.85 34.47 1.71
C ALA A 36 7.00 35.98 1.87
N LYS A 37 5.87 36.72 1.91
CA LYS A 37 5.89 38.15 2.23
C LYS A 37 6.68 38.27 3.52
N ARG A 38 7.88 38.87 3.46
CA ARG A 38 8.71 39.13 4.64
C ARG A 38 7.82 39.80 5.68
N ARG A 39 7.44 39.07 6.73
CA ARG A 39 6.87 39.66 7.94
C ARG A 39 7.96 40.58 8.50
N ARG A 40 7.92 41.85 8.12
CA ARG A 40 8.61 42.92 8.83
C ARG A 40 8.02 42.95 10.23
N GLY A 41 8.82 42.58 11.22
CA GLY A 41 8.45 42.71 12.62
C GLY A 41 8.88 41.54 13.49
N ARG A 42 10.19 41.39 13.71
CA ARG A 42 10.65 41.03 15.04
C ARG A 42 11.91 41.82 15.36
N VAL A 43 11.73 42.75 16.28
CA VAL A 43 12.73 43.60 16.91
C VAL A 43 13.79 42.71 17.55
N SER A 44 15.06 43.05 17.30
CA SER A 44 16.24 42.53 17.97
C SER A 44 16.33 43.05 19.40
N ALA A 45 16.48 42.15 20.36
CA ALA A 45 17.00 42.42 21.71
C ALA A 45 17.53 41.10 22.26
N SER A 46 18.69 40.98 22.90
CA SER A 46 19.88 41.81 23.06
C SER A 46 20.99 40.81 23.39
N LYS A 47 22.22 41.13 23.01
CA LYS A 47 23.41 40.45 23.54
C LYS A 47 23.56 40.74 25.04
N ASP A 48 24.03 39.72 25.78
CA ASP A 48 25.06 39.77 26.82
C ASP A 48 24.68 38.91 28.05
N ALA A 49 25.41 37.81 28.23
CA ALA A 49 26.03 37.41 29.49
C ALA A 49 26.72 36.05 29.32
N ASP A 50 28.04 36.08 29.46
CA ASP A 50 28.97 34.97 29.45
C ASP A 50 28.66 33.90 30.51
N THR A 51 28.94 32.63 30.17
CA THR A 51 29.71 31.75 31.05
C THR A 51 30.31 30.60 30.25
N SER A 52 31.63 30.54 30.35
CA SER A 52 32.55 29.56 29.77
C SER A 52 32.29 28.13 30.22
N THR A 53 32.38 27.18 29.29
CA THR A 53 33.03 25.89 29.55
C THR A 53 33.53 25.31 28.23
N SER A 54 34.85 25.13 28.16
CA SER A 54 35.57 24.51 27.06
C SER A 54 35.32 23.01 27.03
N ALA A 55 34.91 22.48 25.87
CA ALA A 55 35.23 21.11 25.49
C ALA A 55 35.44 21.07 23.99
N ASP A 56 36.68 20.78 23.62
CA ASP A 56 37.17 20.51 22.29
C ASP A 56 36.36 19.40 21.60
N HIS A 57 35.68 19.74 20.52
CA HIS A 57 35.37 18.80 19.45
C HIS A 57 35.47 19.54 18.12
N THR A 58 36.61 19.38 17.46
CA THR A 58 36.82 19.74 16.05
C THR A 58 35.95 18.87 15.14
N ALA A 59 34.65 19.12 15.12
CA ALA A 59 33.80 18.75 14.00
C ALA A 59 33.96 19.87 12.96
N ARG A 60 34.69 19.60 11.86
CA ARG A 60 34.68 20.49 10.70
C ARG A 60 33.22 20.75 10.32
N PRO A 61 32.74 22.01 10.29
CA PRO A 61 31.41 22.29 9.79
C PRO A 61 31.40 21.92 8.32
N VAL A 62 30.67 20.87 7.97
CA VAL A 62 30.34 20.58 6.57
C VAL A 62 29.56 21.82 6.09
N PRO A 63 30.01 22.54 5.05
CA PRO A 63 29.30 23.71 4.57
C PRO A 63 27.86 23.28 4.20
N PRO A 64 26.85 24.09 4.55
CA PRO A 64 25.48 23.79 4.15
C PRO A 64 25.47 23.60 2.65
N ARG A 65 24.96 22.45 2.20
CA ARG A 65 24.84 22.11 0.79
C ARG A 65 23.91 23.15 0.17
N GLU A 66 24.46 24.21 -0.44
CA GLU A 66 23.64 25.21 -1.10
C GLU A 66 23.00 24.57 -2.33
N PHE A 67 21.71 24.33 -2.23
CA PHE A 67 20.95 23.73 -3.32
C PHE A 67 20.76 24.76 -4.44
N GLN A 68 21.68 24.73 -5.42
CA GLN A 68 21.66 25.62 -6.58
C GLN A 68 20.84 24.99 -7.70
N ILE A 69 19.65 25.55 -7.94
CA ILE A 69 18.81 25.23 -9.10
C ILE A 69 18.80 26.41 -10.04
N ASN A 70 19.00 26.12 -11.32
CA ASN A 70 18.82 27.09 -12.38
C ASN A 70 17.31 27.31 -12.61
N THR A 71 16.79 28.45 -12.12
CA THR A 71 15.37 28.83 -12.23
C THR A 71 14.96 29.24 -13.64
N SER A 72 15.90 29.53 -14.55
CA SER A 72 15.61 30.06 -15.90
C SER A 72 14.96 29.05 -16.86
N ARG A 73 14.93 27.76 -16.50
CA ARG A 73 14.33 26.67 -17.30
C ARG A 73 13.38 25.80 -16.48
N ALA A 74 12.75 26.36 -15.46
CA ALA A 74 11.81 25.61 -14.63
C ALA A 74 10.59 25.17 -15.48
N PRO A 75 10.23 23.87 -15.49
CA PRO A 75 9.01 23.41 -16.15
C PRO A 75 7.78 23.98 -15.43
N ALA A 76 6.62 23.95 -16.09
CA ALA A 76 5.36 24.28 -15.43
C ALA A 76 5.13 23.35 -14.22
N LEU A 77 4.48 23.86 -13.17
CA LEU A 77 4.22 23.11 -11.93
C LEU A 77 3.55 21.76 -12.23
N LYS A 78 2.50 21.77 -13.05
CA LYS A 78 1.79 20.56 -13.50
C LYS A 78 2.70 19.51 -14.12
N ASP A 79 3.58 19.92 -15.03
CA ASP A 79 4.48 19.01 -15.72
C ASP A 79 5.49 18.39 -14.74
N ALA A 80 6.02 19.21 -13.82
CA ALA A 80 6.92 18.75 -12.76
C ALA A 80 6.23 17.75 -11.83
N VAL A 81 5.00 18.05 -11.39
CA VAL A 81 4.20 17.17 -10.54
C VAL A 81 3.92 15.85 -11.26
N LYS A 82 3.42 15.89 -12.51
CA LYS A 82 3.12 14.71 -13.31
C LYS A 82 4.34 13.80 -13.48
N ALA A 83 5.48 14.37 -13.84
CA ALA A 83 6.73 13.62 -13.98
C ALA A 83 7.16 12.98 -12.65
N THR A 84 7.07 13.73 -11.55
CA THR A 84 7.42 13.26 -10.20
C THR A 84 6.52 12.10 -9.77
N CYS A 85 5.20 12.26 -9.92
CA CYS A 85 4.21 11.22 -9.64
C CYS A 85 4.50 9.91 -10.40
N VAL A 86 4.77 10.00 -11.71
CA VAL A 86 5.09 8.82 -12.53
C VAL A 86 6.35 8.13 -12.03
N ILE A 87 7.44 8.87 -11.81
CA ILE A 87 8.72 8.31 -11.37
C ILE A 87 8.59 7.63 -10.01
N PHE A 88 7.98 8.30 -9.03
CA PHE A 88 7.86 7.77 -7.67
C PHE A 88 6.93 6.55 -7.59
N ASN A 89 5.87 6.52 -8.40
CA ASN A 89 4.99 5.34 -8.50
C ASN A 89 5.70 4.14 -9.12
N GLU A 90 6.44 4.33 -10.21
CA GLU A 90 7.21 3.28 -10.88
C GLU A 90 8.30 2.72 -9.96
N LEU A 91 9.02 3.60 -9.26
CA LEU A 91 10.09 3.22 -8.34
C LEU A 91 9.57 2.76 -6.97
N ARG A 92 8.28 2.94 -6.67
CA ARG A 92 7.64 2.66 -5.38
C ARG A 92 8.37 3.31 -4.20
N ILE A 93 8.88 4.53 -4.40
CA ILE A 93 9.58 5.30 -3.38
C ILE A 93 8.54 6.01 -2.52
N LEU A 94 8.64 5.83 -1.20
CA LEU A 94 7.78 6.51 -0.23
C LEU A 94 8.48 7.78 0.28
N HIS A 95 7.87 8.96 0.11
CA HIS A 95 8.42 10.22 0.61
C HIS A 95 7.33 11.24 0.97
N ASP A 96 6.72 11.03 2.13
CA ASP A 96 5.61 11.83 2.66
C ASP A 96 5.87 13.36 2.60
N PRO A 97 7.04 13.90 2.99
CA PRO A 97 7.27 15.35 2.97
C PRO A 97 7.21 15.98 1.57
N LEU A 98 7.61 15.23 0.54
CA LEU A 98 7.56 15.69 -0.84
C LEU A 98 6.11 15.82 -1.30
N PHE A 99 5.32 14.80 -1.06
CA PHE A 99 3.92 14.78 -1.50
C PHE A 99 3.02 15.71 -0.69
N ALA A 100 3.34 15.97 0.58
CA ALA A 100 2.74 17.08 1.34
C ALA A 100 3.01 18.43 0.65
N THR A 101 4.28 18.70 0.33
CA THR A 101 4.70 19.95 -0.33
C THR A 101 4.03 20.13 -1.70
N ILE A 102 3.95 19.05 -2.50
CA ILE A 102 3.27 19.07 -3.79
C ILE A 102 1.77 19.37 -3.61
N GLY A 103 1.13 18.73 -2.61
CA GLY A 103 -0.27 18.97 -2.29
C GLY A 103 -0.55 20.43 -1.95
N ASP A 104 0.25 21.03 -1.07
CA ASP A 104 0.13 22.44 -0.67
C ASP A 104 0.30 23.38 -1.88
N LEU A 105 1.32 23.13 -2.71
CA LEU A 105 1.57 23.95 -3.89
C LEU A 105 0.40 23.92 -4.89
N LEU A 106 -0.20 22.75 -5.13
CA LEU A 106 -1.35 22.62 -6.02
C LEU A 106 -2.57 23.38 -5.49
N LEU A 107 -2.83 23.33 -4.18
CA LEU A 107 -3.91 24.09 -3.54
C LEU A 107 -3.67 25.61 -3.65
N GLU A 108 -2.44 26.07 -3.39
CA GLU A 108 -2.07 27.49 -3.42
C GLU A 108 -2.15 28.13 -4.82
N HIS A 109 -1.97 27.34 -5.88
CA HIS A 109 -2.02 27.81 -7.26
C HIS A 109 -3.43 27.68 -7.86
N SER A 110 -4.38 27.05 -7.15
CA SER A 110 -5.78 26.86 -7.58
C SER A 110 -5.88 26.42 -9.04
N GLU A 111 -4.96 25.55 -9.46
CA GLU A 111 -4.92 25.08 -10.83
C GLU A 111 -6.12 24.17 -11.09
N ASP A 112 -6.80 24.34 -12.24
CA ASP A 112 -7.87 23.43 -12.63
C ASP A 112 -7.27 22.06 -12.94
N ILE A 113 -7.57 21.07 -12.12
CA ILE A 113 -7.04 19.71 -12.24
C ILE A 113 -7.98 18.91 -13.13
N SER A 114 -7.49 18.44 -14.28
CA SER A 114 -8.27 17.55 -15.15
C SER A 114 -8.54 16.20 -14.47
N THR A 115 -9.56 15.46 -14.93
CA THR A 115 -9.86 14.12 -14.39
C THR A 115 -8.68 13.14 -14.50
N ASP A 116 -7.91 13.19 -15.59
CA ASP A 116 -6.71 12.35 -15.76
C ASP A 116 -5.60 12.71 -14.77
N GLU A 117 -5.41 14.00 -14.48
CA GLU A 117 -4.48 14.46 -13.45
C GLU A 117 -4.96 14.04 -12.06
N ALA A 118 -6.28 14.10 -11.81
CA ALA A 118 -6.86 13.66 -10.55
C ALA A 118 -6.66 12.15 -10.33
N GLU A 119 -6.87 11.32 -11.35
CA GLU A 119 -6.59 9.87 -11.31
C GLU A 119 -5.12 9.59 -10.97
N LEU A 120 -4.19 10.24 -11.66
CA LEU A 120 -2.76 10.05 -11.41
C LEU A 120 -2.38 10.47 -9.99
N LEU A 121 -2.88 11.60 -9.52
CA LEU A 121 -2.61 12.11 -8.18
C LEU A 121 -3.19 11.19 -7.11
N LEU A 122 -4.45 10.76 -7.23
CA LEU A 122 -5.06 9.81 -6.29
C LEU A 122 -4.29 8.49 -6.25
N ARG A 123 -3.89 7.95 -7.41
CA ARG A 123 -3.05 6.76 -7.49
C ARG A 123 -1.70 6.95 -6.81
N THR A 124 -1.14 8.15 -6.93
CA THR A 124 0.12 8.51 -6.27
C THR A 124 -0.05 8.56 -4.76
N TYR A 125 -0.99 9.34 -4.25
CA TYR A 125 -1.24 9.44 -2.81
C TYR A 125 -1.61 8.09 -2.19
N ALA A 126 -2.41 7.27 -2.88
CA ALA A 126 -2.67 5.90 -2.47
C ALA A 126 -1.39 5.05 -2.40
N SER A 127 -0.49 5.17 -3.38
CA SER A 127 0.80 4.47 -3.38
C SER A 127 1.72 4.93 -2.26
N GLN A 128 1.66 6.22 -1.91
CA GLN A 128 2.38 6.85 -0.79
C GLN A 128 1.74 6.57 0.58
N ASN A 129 0.61 5.87 0.64
CA ASN A 129 -0.21 5.70 1.85
C ASN A 129 -0.59 7.05 2.49
N TYR A 130 -0.83 8.08 1.68
CA TYR A 130 -1.11 9.44 2.13
C TYR A 130 -2.61 9.71 2.06
N ARG A 131 -3.29 9.64 3.21
CA ARG A 131 -4.76 9.72 3.31
C ARG A 131 -5.27 11.11 3.69
N ASP A 132 -4.67 11.71 4.72
CA ASP A 132 -5.24 12.85 5.44
C ASP A 132 -4.63 14.17 4.96
N HIS A 133 -4.96 14.59 3.73
CA HIS A 133 -4.52 15.88 3.18
C HIS A 133 -5.64 16.58 2.42
N GLU A 134 -5.68 17.91 2.51
CA GLU A 134 -6.72 18.73 1.88
C GLU A 134 -6.82 18.51 0.36
N ILE A 135 -5.67 18.35 -0.30
CA ILE A 135 -5.60 18.04 -1.73
C ILE A 135 -6.33 16.74 -2.06
N VAL A 136 -6.23 15.70 -1.22
CA VAL A 136 -6.88 14.41 -1.48
C VAL A 136 -8.39 14.57 -1.46
N ASN A 137 -8.92 15.33 -0.50
CA ASN A 137 -10.35 15.64 -0.44
C ASN A 137 -10.82 16.47 -1.64
N ALA A 138 -10.00 17.42 -2.11
CA ALA A 138 -10.30 18.18 -3.33
C ALA A 138 -10.35 17.28 -4.57
N LEU A 139 -9.42 16.32 -4.69
CA LEU A 139 -9.40 15.34 -5.79
C LEU A 139 -10.61 14.41 -5.75
N VAL A 140 -11.02 13.94 -4.57
CA VAL A 140 -12.23 13.11 -4.41
C VAL A 140 -13.47 13.85 -4.90
N ARG A 141 -13.66 15.11 -4.49
CA ARG A 141 -14.81 15.93 -4.95
C ARG A 141 -14.81 16.16 -6.46
N LYS A 142 -13.63 16.36 -7.05
CA LYS A 142 -13.49 16.50 -8.52
C LYS A 142 -13.91 15.22 -9.23
N VAL A 143 -13.48 14.07 -8.71
CA VAL A 143 -13.88 12.76 -9.23
C VAL A 143 -15.38 12.53 -9.10
N GLU A 144 -15.98 12.88 -7.96
CA GLU A 144 -17.43 12.78 -7.74
C GLU A 144 -18.23 13.63 -8.76
N ALA A 145 -17.72 14.82 -9.12
CA ALA A 145 -18.39 15.71 -10.06
C ALA A 145 -18.34 15.23 -11.52
N GLU A 146 -17.28 14.52 -11.92
CA GLU A 146 -17.05 14.12 -13.32
C GLU A 146 -17.26 12.62 -13.57
N LEU A 147 -17.82 11.90 -12.59
CA LEU A 147 -17.94 10.45 -12.57
C LEU A 147 -18.58 9.84 -13.84
N GLU A 148 -19.66 10.45 -14.32
CA GLU A 148 -20.43 9.97 -15.48
C GLU A 148 -19.63 9.97 -16.79
N SER A 149 -18.64 10.86 -16.88
CA SER A 149 -17.78 11.01 -18.06
C SER A 149 -16.55 10.09 -18.05
N MET A 150 -16.29 9.40 -16.94
CA MET A 150 -15.08 8.58 -16.80
C MET A 150 -15.15 7.27 -17.58
N GLY A 151 -14.05 6.97 -18.28
CA GLY A 151 -13.81 5.65 -18.85
C GLY A 151 -13.56 4.59 -17.78
N ILE A 152 -13.79 3.32 -18.12
CA ILE A 152 -13.67 2.18 -17.21
C ILE A 152 -12.27 2.10 -16.58
N GLY A 153 -11.21 2.37 -17.35
CA GLY A 153 -9.83 2.38 -16.83
C GLY A 153 -9.61 3.40 -15.69
N THR A 154 -10.18 4.60 -15.83
CA THR A 154 -10.14 5.65 -14.81
C THR A 154 -10.94 5.25 -13.58
N VAL A 155 -12.15 4.73 -13.77
CA VAL A 155 -13.02 4.21 -12.70
C VAL A 155 -12.30 3.12 -11.89
N LEU A 156 -11.66 2.16 -12.56
CA LEU A 156 -10.89 1.10 -11.90
C LEU A 156 -9.75 1.64 -11.03
N SER A 157 -8.99 2.61 -11.58
CA SER A 157 -7.87 3.22 -10.87
C SER A 157 -8.32 4.04 -9.66
N VAL A 158 -9.38 4.83 -9.82
CA VAL A 158 -10.02 5.59 -8.75
C VAL A 158 -10.55 4.65 -7.67
N TYR A 159 -11.34 3.63 -8.06
CA TYR A 159 -11.93 2.67 -7.14
C TYR A 159 -10.87 2.02 -6.25
N ARG A 160 -9.77 1.57 -6.86
CA ARG A 160 -8.63 1.00 -6.16
C ARG A 160 -7.94 2.00 -5.23
N SER A 161 -7.67 3.21 -5.72
CA SER A 161 -6.92 4.22 -4.97
C SER A 161 -7.68 4.68 -3.73
N LEU A 162 -8.99 4.96 -3.89
CA LEU A 162 -9.85 5.36 -2.78
C LEU A 162 -10.08 4.25 -1.77
N SER A 163 -10.21 2.99 -2.24
CA SER A 163 -10.30 1.83 -1.35
C SER A 163 -9.04 1.67 -0.49
N LYS A 164 -7.86 1.86 -1.08
CA LYS A 164 -6.57 1.77 -0.37
C LYS A 164 -6.41 2.87 0.69
N MET A 165 -6.99 4.04 0.45
CA MET A 165 -6.95 5.18 1.37
C MET A 165 -8.11 5.19 2.38
N GLU A 166 -9.06 4.25 2.33
CA GLU A 166 -10.30 4.29 3.14
C GLU A 166 -11.13 5.58 2.93
N LEU A 167 -11.11 6.12 1.70
CA LEU A 167 -11.87 7.31 1.32
C LEU A 167 -13.08 6.99 0.44
N MET A 168 -13.43 5.71 0.33
CA MET A 168 -14.61 5.26 -0.39
C MET A 168 -15.86 5.46 0.46
N SER A 169 -16.66 6.48 0.16
CA SER A 169 -17.97 6.66 0.80
C SER A 169 -19.00 5.66 0.26
N PRO A 170 -20.04 5.27 1.03
CA PRO A 170 -21.08 4.39 0.53
C PRO A 170 -21.77 4.94 -0.73
N ALA A 171 -22.03 6.25 -0.77
CA ALA A 171 -22.64 6.91 -1.94
C ALA A 171 -21.74 6.79 -3.18
N LEU A 172 -20.44 7.08 -3.03
CA LEU A 172 -19.48 6.97 -4.14
C LEU A 172 -19.31 5.51 -4.59
N CYS A 173 -19.35 4.55 -3.67
CA CYS A 173 -19.34 3.13 -3.98
C CYS A 173 -20.56 2.74 -4.83
N SER A 174 -21.77 3.17 -4.43
CA SER A 174 -23.01 2.93 -5.17
C SER A 174 -23.02 3.59 -6.54
N SER A 175 -22.24 4.65 -6.77
CA SER A 175 -22.11 5.29 -8.09
C SER A 175 -21.01 4.66 -8.96
N LEU A 176 -19.91 4.18 -8.36
CA LEU A 176 -18.78 3.56 -9.09
C LEU A 176 -19.06 2.11 -9.51
N GLU A 177 -19.66 1.29 -8.64
CA GLU A 177 -19.82 -0.14 -8.90
C GLU A 177 -20.70 -0.48 -10.12
N PRO A 178 -21.80 0.24 -10.40
CA PRO A 178 -22.59 0.04 -11.62
C PRO A 178 -21.80 0.28 -12.92
N ARG A 179 -20.68 1.01 -12.87
CA ARG A 179 -19.77 1.22 -14.00
C ARG A 179 -18.81 0.05 -14.23
N LEU A 180 -18.66 -0.83 -13.24
CA LEU A 180 -17.77 -1.98 -13.26
C LEU A 180 -18.52 -3.29 -13.49
N CYS A 181 -19.75 -3.38 -12.97
CA CYS A 181 -20.56 -4.58 -13.03
C CYS A 181 -22.06 -4.26 -12.95
N GLN A 182 -22.86 -5.18 -13.48
CA GLN A 182 -24.31 -5.21 -13.31
C GLN A 182 -24.67 -6.10 -12.11
N ARG A 183 -25.43 -5.55 -11.16
CA ARG A 183 -25.99 -6.28 -10.03
C ARG A 183 -27.39 -6.77 -10.40
N SER A 184 -27.63 -8.07 -10.24
CA SER A 184 -28.96 -8.68 -10.36
C SER A 184 -29.29 -9.45 -9.09
N ASP A 185 -30.54 -9.35 -8.63
CA ASP A 185 -31.02 -10.02 -7.42
C ASP A 185 -32.20 -10.92 -7.79
N ASN A 186 -32.01 -12.22 -7.63
CA ASN A 186 -33.02 -13.22 -7.98
C ASN A 186 -33.76 -13.73 -6.72
N GLY A 187 -33.64 -13.05 -5.58
CA GLY A 187 -34.29 -13.40 -4.30
C GLY A 187 -33.57 -14.50 -3.50
N ASN A 188 -32.87 -15.41 -4.17
CA ASN A 188 -32.05 -16.45 -3.54
C ASN A 188 -30.53 -16.19 -3.66
N GLU A 189 -30.12 -15.42 -4.67
CA GLU A 189 -28.71 -15.16 -4.99
C GLU A 189 -28.56 -13.75 -5.56
N ILE A 190 -27.50 -13.06 -5.12
CA ILE A 190 -27.08 -11.78 -5.69
C ILE A 190 -25.94 -12.08 -6.65
N CYS A 191 -26.14 -11.76 -7.92
CA CYS A 191 -25.13 -11.97 -8.95
C CYS A 191 -24.55 -10.63 -9.40
N PHE A 192 -23.22 -10.61 -9.56
CA PHE A 192 -22.48 -9.48 -10.13
C PHE A 192 -21.83 -9.91 -11.43
N LYS A 193 -22.29 -9.34 -12.55
CA LYS A 193 -21.72 -9.58 -13.87
C LYS A 193 -20.82 -8.42 -14.27
N PHE A 194 -19.51 -8.66 -14.32
CA PHE A 194 -18.52 -7.64 -14.68
C PHE A 194 -18.46 -7.41 -16.18
N HIS A 195 -18.06 -6.20 -16.59
CA HIS A 195 -17.87 -5.89 -18.01
C HIS A 195 -16.74 -6.73 -18.63
N ASP A 196 -16.96 -7.18 -19.87
CA ASP A 196 -16.01 -8.05 -20.59
C ASP A 196 -14.66 -7.36 -20.86
N GLU A 197 -14.67 -6.02 -20.96
CA GLU A 197 -13.48 -5.18 -21.18
C GLU A 197 -12.48 -5.21 -20.01
N ILE A 198 -12.92 -5.58 -18.81
CA ILE A 198 -12.05 -5.61 -17.61
C ILE A 198 -11.19 -6.87 -17.65
N ASP A 199 -9.86 -6.72 -17.69
CA ASP A 199 -8.95 -7.85 -17.73
C ASP A 199 -8.88 -8.63 -16.40
N VAL A 200 -8.32 -9.83 -16.44
CA VAL A 200 -8.23 -10.71 -15.26
C VAL A 200 -7.44 -10.08 -14.10
N ASN A 201 -6.34 -9.38 -14.37
CA ASN A 201 -5.55 -8.73 -13.33
C ASN A 201 -6.32 -7.54 -12.72
N GLN A 202 -7.06 -6.79 -13.53
CA GLN A 202 -7.92 -5.69 -13.09
C GLN A 202 -9.06 -6.22 -12.22
N LEU A 203 -9.74 -7.30 -12.63
CA LEU A 203 -10.79 -7.96 -11.85
C LEU A 203 -10.30 -8.38 -10.46
N VAL A 204 -9.16 -9.06 -10.39
CA VAL A 204 -8.56 -9.45 -9.10
C VAL A 204 -8.23 -8.23 -8.25
N ASN A 205 -7.73 -7.14 -8.85
CA ASN A 205 -7.47 -5.90 -8.13
C ASN A 205 -8.75 -5.21 -7.62
N VAL A 206 -9.86 -5.30 -8.37
CA VAL A 206 -11.17 -4.79 -7.95
C VAL A 206 -11.72 -5.60 -6.77
N GLY A 207 -11.72 -6.94 -6.87
CA GLY A 207 -12.12 -7.81 -5.78
C GLY A 207 -11.28 -7.59 -4.52
N TYR A 208 -9.96 -7.44 -4.69
CA TYR A 208 -9.06 -7.12 -3.57
C TYR A 208 -9.34 -5.74 -2.97
N SER A 209 -9.69 -4.75 -3.81
CA SER A 209 -10.09 -3.42 -3.35
C SER A 209 -11.38 -3.49 -2.51
N LYS A 210 -12.37 -4.28 -2.92
CA LYS A 210 -13.59 -4.56 -2.12
C LYS A 210 -13.26 -5.23 -0.79
N LEU A 211 -12.34 -6.21 -0.79
CA LEU A 211 -11.89 -6.90 0.41
C LEU A 211 -11.25 -5.94 1.44
N ILE A 212 -10.39 -5.02 0.99
CA ILE A 212 -9.70 -4.09 1.89
C ILE A 212 -10.59 -2.95 2.41
N GLN A 213 -11.67 -2.59 1.70
CA GLN A 213 -12.70 -1.69 2.26
C GLN A 213 -13.29 -2.25 3.55
N GLY A 214 -13.30 -3.58 3.69
CA GLY A 214 -13.64 -4.24 4.95
C GLY A 214 -15.11 -4.24 5.32
N SER A 215 -15.99 -4.00 4.34
CA SER A 215 -17.42 -4.28 4.50
C SER A 215 -17.63 -5.77 4.77
N VAL A 216 -18.48 -6.05 5.76
CA VAL A 216 -18.95 -7.40 6.12
C VAL A 216 -20.39 -7.64 5.67
N GLU A 217 -20.91 -6.74 4.82
CA GLU A 217 -22.23 -6.86 4.24
C GLU A 217 -22.30 -8.01 3.23
N GLN A 218 -23.48 -8.60 3.09
CA GLN A 218 -23.70 -9.74 2.20
C GLN A 218 -23.31 -9.43 0.75
N ASP A 219 -23.62 -8.22 0.27
CA ASP A 219 -23.26 -7.75 -1.07
C ASP A 219 -21.74 -7.76 -1.31
N ALA A 220 -20.91 -7.51 -0.29
CA ALA A 220 -19.46 -7.55 -0.45
C ALA A 220 -18.94 -8.97 -0.73
N PHE A 221 -19.52 -9.99 -0.08
CA PHE A 221 -19.19 -11.40 -0.35
C PHE A 221 -19.62 -11.81 -1.76
N TRP A 222 -20.85 -11.46 -2.16
CA TRP A 222 -21.36 -11.75 -3.50
C TRP A 222 -20.58 -11.03 -4.60
N PHE A 223 -20.15 -9.80 -4.36
CA PHE A 223 -19.29 -9.06 -5.27
C PHE A 223 -17.96 -9.79 -5.51
N ILE A 224 -17.30 -10.24 -4.43
CA ILE A 224 -16.05 -11.01 -4.54
C ILE A 224 -16.29 -12.37 -5.21
N ARG A 225 -17.43 -13.04 -4.95
CA ARG A 225 -17.81 -14.26 -5.68
C ARG A 225 -17.93 -14.00 -7.17
N GLY A 226 -18.63 -12.94 -7.58
CA GLY A 226 -18.77 -12.55 -8.98
C GLY A 226 -17.43 -12.26 -9.66
N VAL A 227 -16.48 -11.65 -8.93
CA VAL A 227 -15.09 -11.49 -9.39
C VAL A 227 -14.43 -12.84 -9.64
N LEU A 228 -14.51 -13.77 -8.69
CA LEU A 228 -13.87 -15.09 -8.83
C LEU A 228 -14.46 -15.90 -9.99
N GLN A 229 -15.78 -15.88 -10.16
CA GLN A 229 -16.47 -16.54 -11.26
C GLN A 229 -16.04 -15.95 -12.62
N THR A 230 -16.07 -14.62 -12.75
CA THR A 230 -15.65 -13.95 -14.00
C THR A 230 -14.16 -14.21 -14.30
N VAL A 231 -13.31 -14.30 -13.28
CA VAL A 231 -11.91 -14.67 -13.45
C VAL A 231 -11.79 -16.11 -13.94
N ALA A 232 -12.54 -17.06 -13.36
CA ALA A 232 -12.55 -18.45 -13.80
C ALA A 232 -13.00 -18.60 -15.27
N ASP A 233 -14.05 -17.89 -15.67
CA ASP A 233 -14.56 -17.87 -17.04
C ASP A 233 -13.54 -17.33 -18.06
N LYS A 234 -12.75 -16.33 -17.66
CA LYS A 234 -11.73 -15.70 -18.51
C LYS A 234 -10.40 -16.46 -18.50
N LEU A 235 -10.19 -17.42 -17.60
CA LEU A 235 -8.99 -18.24 -17.59
C LEU A 235 -9.07 -19.30 -18.72
N PRO A 236 -8.01 -19.49 -19.52
CA PRO A 236 -8.03 -20.43 -20.64
C PRO A 236 -8.21 -21.86 -20.13
N SER A 237 -9.22 -22.57 -20.67
CA SER A 237 -9.59 -23.94 -20.25
C SER A 237 -8.62 -25.06 -20.67
N SER A 238 -7.34 -24.76 -20.92
CA SER A 238 -6.35 -25.74 -21.37
C SER A 238 -4.98 -25.53 -20.71
N THR A 239 -4.77 -26.22 -19.60
CA THR A 239 -3.51 -26.35 -18.86
C THR A 239 -2.62 -27.46 -19.42
N ALA A 240 -2.42 -27.51 -20.75
CA ALA A 240 -1.43 -28.39 -21.37
C ALA A 240 -0.08 -27.68 -21.70
N SER A 241 0.04 -26.37 -21.51
CA SER A 241 1.24 -25.58 -21.90
C SER A 241 1.97 -24.89 -20.73
N LEU A 242 1.51 -25.01 -19.49
CA LEU A 242 2.09 -24.28 -18.36
C LEU A 242 3.25 -25.01 -17.66
N THR A 243 3.63 -26.20 -18.13
CA THR A 243 4.70 -27.04 -17.55
C THR A 243 5.94 -27.15 -18.43
N ALA A 244 6.41 -26.06 -19.04
CA ALA A 244 7.79 -26.00 -19.50
C ALA A 244 8.28 -24.56 -19.70
N SER A 245 9.49 -24.30 -19.21
CA SER A 245 10.31 -23.11 -19.43
C SER A 245 10.08 -21.90 -18.52
N ASN A 246 11.10 -21.70 -17.68
CA ASN A 246 11.53 -20.38 -17.25
C ASN A 246 11.55 -19.42 -18.44
N LYS A 247 10.80 -18.30 -18.33
CA LYS A 247 10.48 -17.25 -19.32
C LYS A 247 9.14 -17.47 -20.03
N ARG A 248 8.06 -17.10 -19.33
CA ARG A 248 6.69 -16.98 -19.84
C ARG A 248 6.61 -15.92 -20.95
N TYR A 249 6.75 -16.34 -22.20
CA TYR A 249 6.02 -15.79 -23.33
C TYR A 249 5.25 -16.97 -23.92
N ASP A 250 4.01 -17.18 -23.45
CA ASP A 250 3.10 -18.03 -24.21
C ASP A 250 2.62 -17.24 -25.44
N SER A 251 2.36 -17.93 -26.53
CA SER A 251 1.94 -17.43 -27.84
C SER A 251 0.66 -16.58 -27.83
N ASN A 252 -0.09 -16.54 -26.71
CA ASN A 252 -1.23 -15.65 -26.44
C ASN A 252 -1.07 -14.73 -25.20
N GLY A 253 0.12 -14.69 -24.58
CA GLY A 253 0.68 -13.50 -23.94
C GLY A 253 0.10 -12.93 -22.64
N VAL A 254 -0.83 -13.56 -21.92
CA VAL A 254 -1.34 -13.01 -20.65
C VAL A 254 -0.53 -13.51 -19.45
N VAL A 255 0.34 -12.65 -18.90
CA VAL A 255 1.03 -12.93 -17.64
C VAL A 255 0.09 -12.60 -16.48
N PHE A 256 -0.40 -13.63 -15.80
CA PHE A 256 -1.15 -13.46 -14.55
C PHE A 256 -0.18 -13.17 -13.40
N ASN A 257 -0.24 -11.95 -12.86
CA ASN A 257 0.72 -11.44 -11.86
C ASN A 257 0.11 -11.29 -10.45
N GLU A 258 -1.19 -11.58 -10.31
CA GLU A 258 -1.96 -11.28 -9.10
C GLU A 258 -2.40 -12.54 -8.33
N CYS A 259 -1.70 -13.67 -8.53
CA CYS A 259 -2.03 -14.98 -7.94
C CYS A 259 -2.27 -14.91 -6.43
N ARG A 260 -1.51 -14.08 -5.70
CA ARG A 260 -1.67 -13.95 -4.25
C ARG A 260 -2.95 -13.28 -3.84
N LYS A 261 -3.30 -12.17 -4.51
CA LYS A 261 -4.56 -11.50 -4.24
C LYS A 261 -5.71 -12.44 -4.58
N LEU A 262 -5.58 -13.23 -5.65
CA LEU A 262 -6.55 -14.28 -5.97
C LEU A 262 -6.67 -15.33 -4.85
N THR A 263 -5.55 -15.90 -4.39
CA THR A 263 -5.55 -16.83 -3.24
C THR A 263 -6.20 -16.21 -2.01
N THR A 264 -5.91 -14.93 -1.73
CA THR A 264 -6.50 -14.20 -0.61
C THR A 264 -8.00 -14.01 -0.76
N LEU A 265 -8.51 -13.73 -1.97
CA LEU A 265 -9.95 -13.61 -2.23
C LEU A 265 -10.67 -14.94 -2.04
N MET A 266 -10.11 -16.04 -2.56
CA MET A 266 -10.68 -17.38 -2.35
C MET A 266 -10.72 -17.74 -0.86
N ALA A 267 -9.62 -17.49 -0.15
CA ALA A 267 -9.53 -17.76 1.29
C ALA A 267 -10.48 -16.88 2.11
N PHE A 268 -10.65 -15.62 1.72
CA PHE A 268 -11.59 -14.70 2.34
C PHE A 268 -13.02 -15.25 2.28
N LEU A 269 -13.50 -15.64 1.09
CA LEU A 269 -14.84 -16.22 0.96
C LEU A 269 -14.95 -17.53 1.73
N LYS A 270 -14.00 -18.46 1.55
CA LYS A 270 -14.04 -19.76 2.20
C LYS A 270 -14.10 -19.67 3.73
N CYS A 271 -13.40 -18.70 4.33
CA CYS A 271 -13.32 -18.57 5.78
C CYS A 271 -14.43 -17.69 6.39
N LEU A 272 -14.91 -16.67 5.66
CA LEU A 272 -15.84 -15.67 6.21
C LEU A 272 -17.26 -15.77 5.65
N SER A 273 -17.47 -16.47 4.54
CA SER A 273 -18.79 -16.75 3.97
C SER A 273 -18.79 -18.06 3.17
N GLU A 274 -18.77 -19.18 3.90
CA GLU A 274 -18.88 -20.53 3.33
C GLU A 274 -20.11 -20.68 2.40
N PRO A 275 -21.31 -20.13 2.72
CA PRO A 275 -22.46 -20.23 1.82
C PRO A 275 -22.19 -19.59 0.45
N CYS A 276 -21.58 -18.39 0.40
CA CYS A 276 -21.23 -17.74 -0.86
C CYS A 276 -20.12 -18.48 -1.62
N TYR A 277 -19.16 -19.08 -0.91
CA TYR A 277 -18.12 -19.88 -1.53
C TYR A 277 -18.69 -21.16 -2.16
N SER A 278 -19.65 -21.80 -1.49
CA SER A 278 -20.26 -23.06 -1.94
C SER A 278 -21.12 -22.93 -3.21
N THR A 279 -21.47 -21.71 -3.63
CA THR A 279 -22.19 -21.48 -4.89
C THR A 279 -21.27 -21.33 -6.10
N LEU A 280 -19.95 -21.37 -5.93
CA LEU A 280 -19.03 -21.46 -7.06
C LEU A 280 -19.04 -22.89 -7.60
N ASP A 281 -19.07 -23.03 -8.92
CA ASP A 281 -19.03 -24.33 -9.58
C ASP A 281 -17.67 -25.01 -9.33
N GLU A 282 -17.66 -26.34 -9.21
CA GLU A 282 -16.44 -27.11 -8.99
C GLU A 282 -15.40 -26.86 -10.09
N LYS A 283 -15.87 -26.72 -11.34
CA LYS A 283 -15.06 -26.35 -12.50
C LYS A 283 -14.36 -24.99 -12.31
N ASP A 284 -15.06 -24.00 -11.74
CA ASP A 284 -14.49 -22.67 -11.51
C ASP A 284 -13.42 -22.74 -10.42
N ILE A 285 -13.71 -23.47 -9.34
CA ILE A 285 -12.76 -23.70 -8.25
C ILE A 285 -11.49 -24.38 -8.77
N ASP A 286 -11.61 -25.39 -9.63
CA ASP A 286 -10.49 -26.08 -10.23
C ASP A 286 -9.66 -25.16 -11.12
N ALA A 287 -10.29 -24.39 -12.01
CA ALA A 287 -9.60 -23.42 -12.86
C ALA A 287 -8.82 -22.37 -12.04
N LEU A 288 -9.40 -21.87 -10.96
CA LEU A 288 -8.75 -20.93 -10.04
C LEU A 288 -7.56 -21.56 -9.31
N ASN A 289 -7.71 -22.80 -8.82
CA ASN A 289 -6.64 -23.53 -8.15
C ASN A 289 -5.49 -23.85 -9.11
N GLU A 290 -5.78 -24.23 -10.35
CA GLU A 290 -4.77 -24.43 -11.39
C GLU A 290 -3.97 -23.16 -11.66
N ALA A 291 -4.64 -22.01 -11.79
CA ALA A 291 -3.98 -20.71 -11.97
C ALA A 291 -3.09 -20.33 -10.78
N ILE A 292 -3.51 -20.64 -9.54
CA ILE A 292 -2.70 -20.42 -8.33
C ILE A 292 -1.47 -21.35 -8.32
N CYS A 293 -1.64 -22.63 -8.64
CA CYS A 293 -0.57 -23.62 -8.64
C CYS A 293 0.46 -23.39 -9.76
N ALA A 294 0.04 -22.86 -10.91
CA ALA A 294 0.91 -22.54 -12.04
C ALA A 294 1.92 -21.42 -11.71
N ASP A 295 1.69 -20.64 -10.65
CA ASP A 295 2.69 -19.73 -10.09
C ASP A 295 3.70 -20.53 -9.25
N GLY A 296 4.60 -21.23 -9.95
CA GLY A 296 5.61 -22.16 -9.44
C GLY A 296 6.70 -21.54 -8.56
N GLY A 297 6.32 -20.77 -7.55
CA GLY A 297 7.24 -20.25 -6.57
C GLY A 297 6.54 -19.39 -5.54
N TYR A 298 6.21 -20.01 -4.40
CA TYR A 298 6.32 -19.35 -3.10
C TYR A 298 7.77 -18.89 -2.93
N LYS A 299 8.18 -17.82 -3.62
CA LYS A 299 9.47 -17.17 -3.40
C LYS A 299 9.49 -16.82 -1.92
N LYS A 300 10.37 -17.45 -1.15
CA LYS A 300 10.66 -17.01 0.22
C LYS A 300 10.96 -15.51 0.14
N PHE A 301 10.07 -14.70 0.71
CA PHE A 301 10.30 -13.28 0.76
C PHE A 301 11.53 -13.05 1.61
N ARG A 302 12.39 -12.15 1.17
CA ARG A 302 13.42 -11.63 2.08
C ARG A 302 12.68 -11.02 3.26
N THR A 303 12.91 -11.59 4.43
CA THR A 303 12.47 -11.03 5.69
C THR A 303 12.99 -9.61 5.80
N THR A 304 12.17 -8.70 6.33
CA THR A 304 12.67 -7.36 6.59
C THR A 304 13.67 -7.40 7.75
N LYS A 305 14.60 -6.45 7.80
CA LYS A 305 15.48 -6.25 8.96
C LYS A 305 14.69 -6.12 10.27
N PHE A 306 13.44 -5.66 10.22
CA PHE A 306 12.59 -5.57 11.39
C PHE A 306 12.12 -6.95 11.87
N VAL A 307 11.66 -7.81 10.95
CA VAL A 307 11.30 -9.21 11.24
C VAL A 307 12.49 -9.98 11.82
N GLU A 308 13.67 -9.84 11.21
CA GLU A 308 14.90 -10.49 11.68
C GLU A 308 15.25 -10.06 13.12
N LYS A 309 15.20 -8.76 13.41
CA LYS A 309 15.46 -8.24 14.76
C LYS A 309 14.47 -8.79 15.80
N VAL A 310 13.18 -8.87 15.47
CA VAL A 310 12.17 -9.43 16.40
C VAL A 310 12.42 -10.93 16.58
N SER A 311 12.64 -11.66 15.49
CA SER A 311 12.97 -13.09 15.49
C SER A 311 14.17 -13.41 16.39
N GLU A 312 15.27 -12.64 16.30
CA GLU A 312 16.43 -12.82 17.18
C GLU A 312 16.08 -12.68 18.67
N HIS A 313 15.18 -11.76 19.03
CA HIS A 313 14.76 -11.58 20.42
C HIS A 313 13.86 -12.75 20.87
N LEU A 314 12.97 -13.24 20.01
CA LEU A 314 12.15 -14.42 20.29
C LEU A 314 13.00 -15.68 20.48
N THR A 315 14.05 -15.86 19.66
CA THR A 315 15.04 -16.95 19.82
C THR A 315 15.73 -16.87 21.18
N LYS A 316 16.14 -15.67 21.61
CA LYS A 316 16.74 -15.44 22.94
C LYS A 316 15.76 -15.69 24.09
N LEU A 317 14.47 -15.50 23.86
CA LEU A 317 13.39 -15.88 24.79
C LEU A 317 13.05 -17.37 24.75
N ARG A 318 13.74 -18.18 23.94
CA ARG A 318 13.49 -19.62 23.71
C ARG A 318 12.08 -19.91 23.17
N ILE A 319 11.53 -18.97 22.40
CA ILE A 319 10.25 -19.15 21.69
C ILE A 319 10.55 -19.76 20.32
N ARG A 320 10.07 -20.98 20.07
CA ARG A 320 10.24 -21.66 18.77
C ARG A 320 9.30 -21.05 17.74
N HIS A 321 9.87 -20.59 16.62
CA HIS A 321 9.10 -19.90 15.59
C HIS A 321 9.71 -20.08 14.19
N GLU A 322 8.94 -19.69 13.18
CA GLU A 322 9.33 -19.61 11.77
C GLU A 322 8.98 -18.21 11.22
N THR A 323 9.77 -17.72 10.28
CA THR A 323 9.60 -16.38 9.70
C THR A 323 9.18 -16.45 8.25
N GLY A 324 8.35 -15.51 7.80
CA GLY A 324 7.98 -15.35 6.40
C GLY A 324 7.17 -16.52 5.83
N ILE A 325 6.26 -17.07 6.64
CA ILE A 325 5.36 -18.15 6.23
C ILE A 325 4.21 -17.56 5.43
N TYR A 326 3.82 -18.22 4.34
CA TYR A 326 2.60 -17.88 3.63
C TYR A 326 1.48 -18.84 4.02
N ALA A 327 0.35 -18.28 4.42
CA ALA A 327 -0.89 -19.02 4.63
C ALA A 327 -1.99 -18.36 3.80
N ASN A 328 -2.57 -19.11 2.86
CA ASN A 328 -3.73 -18.66 2.08
C ASN A 328 -3.55 -17.28 1.39
N GLY A 329 -2.39 -17.06 0.78
CA GLY A 329 -2.05 -15.80 0.12
C GLY A 329 -1.57 -14.67 1.04
N VAL A 330 -1.67 -14.84 2.36
CA VAL A 330 -1.26 -13.84 3.36
C VAL A 330 0.11 -14.21 3.95
N LEU A 331 0.98 -13.20 4.08
CA LEU A 331 2.29 -13.33 4.72
C LEU A 331 2.15 -13.24 6.25
N LEU A 332 2.53 -14.31 6.94
CA LEU A 332 2.71 -14.36 8.38
C LEU A 332 4.17 -13.99 8.69
N ASP A 333 4.39 -12.84 9.32
CA ASP A 333 5.75 -12.33 9.55
C ASP A 333 6.58 -13.29 10.40
N ILE A 334 6.05 -13.67 11.58
CA ILE A 334 6.65 -14.69 12.46
C ILE A 334 5.54 -15.53 13.09
N MET A 335 5.58 -16.84 12.91
CA MET A 335 4.61 -17.79 13.48
C MET A 335 5.27 -18.64 14.58
N GLU A 336 4.67 -18.72 15.77
CA GLU A 336 5.11 -19.68 16.80
C GLU A 336 4.80 -21.11 16.36
N LYS A 337 5.70 -22.07 16.58
CA LYS A 337 5.47 -23.49 16.19
C LYS A 337 4.50 -24.22 17.11
N ASP A 338 4.51 -23.84 18.38
CA ASP A 338 3.80 -24.58 19.44
C ASP A 338 2.40 -24.02 19.70
N ARG A 339 2.04 -22.90 19.07
CA ARG A 339 0.79 -22.17 19.29
C ARG A 339 0.37 -21.45 18.02
N ASN A 340 -0.94 -21.33 17.80
CA ASN A 340 -1.50 -20.53 16.70
C ASN A 340 -1.35 -19.02 16.97
N VAL A 341 -0.11 -18.53 17.04
CA VAL A 341 0.24 -17.13 17.33
C VAL A 341 1.12 -16.61 16.21
N VAL A 342 0.71 -15.47 15.66
CA VAL A 342 1.46 -14.74 14.64
C VAL A 342 1.88 -13.39 15.22
N TRP A 343 3.18 -13.12 15.22
CA TRP A 343 3.72 -11.82 15.55
C TRP A 343 3.70 -10.94 14.30
N LEU A 344 2.92 -9.87 14.31
CA LEU A 344 2.82 -8.95 13.18
C LEU A 344 3.87 -7.86 13.33
N CYS A 345 4.91 -7.90 12.51
CA CYS A 345 6.00 -6.93 12.51
C CYS A 345 5.61 -5.71 11.67
N ASN A 346 4.79 -4.83 12.25
CA ASN A 346 4.23 -3.67 11.58
C ASN A 346 5.29 -2.59 11.35
N SER A 347 5.93 -2.67 10.18
CA SER A 347 6.87 -1.69 9.66
C SER A 347 6.15 -0.40 9.22
N TYR A 348 6.90 0.65 8.91
CA TYR A 348 6.33 1.95 8.52
C TYR A 348 5.34 1.87 7.35
N HIS A 349 5.57 1.00 6.35
CA HIS A 349 4.67 0.83 5.20
C HIS A 349 3.29 0.26 5.54
N ARG A 350 3.07 -0.22 6.77
CA ARG A 350 1.76 -0.72 7.22
C ARG A 350 0.85 0.37 7.79
N PHE A 351 1.37 1.58 7.92
CA PHE A 351 0.64 2.74 8.43
C PHE A 351 0.43 3.76 7.33
N TYR A 352 -0.58 4.61 7.48
CA TYR A 352 -0.67 5.80 6.66
C TYR A 352 0.48 6.75 7.01
N ALA A 353 0.94 7.47 5.99
CA ALA A 353 1.95 8.48 6.09
C ALA A 353 1.62 9.49 7.19
N ALA A 354 2.65 9.88 7.96
CA ALA A 354 2.53 10.78 9.11
C ALA A 354 1.49 10.39 10.19
N SER A 355 1.01 9.13 10.23
CA SER A 355 0.03 8.67 11.23
C SER A 355 0.45 7.38 11.93
N PHE A 356 -0.28 7.01 12.99
CA PHE A 356 -0.19 5.70 13.65
C PHE A 356 -1.34 4.77 13.26
N ASP A 357 -2.17 5.19 12.30
CA ASP A 357 -3.31 4.42 11.82
C ASP A 357 -2.83 3.37 10.81
N PRO A 358 -3.18 2.09 10.99
CA PRO A 358 -2.85 1.07 10.01
C PRO A 358 -3.61 1.32 8.70
N THR A 359 -2.96 0.99 7.59
CA THR A 359 -3.57 1.02 6.25
C THR A 359 -4.74 0.04 6.12
N ALA A 360 -5.65 0.30 5.18
CA ALA A 360 -6.76 -0.60 4.83
C ALA A 360 -6.29 -2.05 4.63
N GLU A 361 -5.20 -2.21 3.87
CA GLU A 361 -4.60 -3.51 3.57
C GLU A 361 -4.08 -4.20 4.85
N SER A 362 -3.40 -3.46 5.73
CA SER A 362 -2.89 -4.03 6.98
C SER A 362 -4.00 -4.49 7.92
N LYS A 363 -5.09 -3.70 8.03
CA LYS A 363 -6.29 -4.08 8.78
C LYS A 363 -6.95 -5.32 8.20
N ALA A 364 -7.10 -5.38 6.87
CA ALA A 364 -7.69 -6.52 6.19
C ALA A 364 -6.87 -7.81 6.36
N MET A 365 -5.54 -7.72 6.26
CA MET A 365 -4.65 -8.86 6.49
C MET A 365 -4.74 -9.35 7.94
N GLU A 366 -4.75 -8.44 8.92
CA GLU A 366 -4.90 -8.82 10.33
C GLU A 366 -6.24 -9.53 10.59
N ARG A 367 -7.34 -9.02 10.01
CA ARG A 367 -8.67 -9.66 10.11
C ARG A 367 -8.66 -11.07 9.51
N LEU A 368 -8.04 -11.26 8.36
CA LEU A 368 -7.91 -12.56 7.71
C LEU A 368 -7.07 -13.54 8.52
N ILE A 369 -5.94 -13.09 9.07
CA ILE A 369 -5.09 -13.94 9.93
C ILE A 369 -5.88 -14.43 11.15
N ARG A 370 -6.72 -13.56 11.74
CA ARG A 370 -7.62 -13.96 12.83
C ARG A 370 -8.72 -14.91 12.35
N ALA A 371 -9.29 -14.69 11.17
CA ALA A 371 -10.29 -15.58 10.57
C ALA A 371 -9.73 -16.98 10.29
N PHE A 372 -8.44 -17.10 9.98
CA PHE A 372 -7.75 -18.39 9.84
C PHE A 372 -7.49 -19.10 11.19
N GLY A 373 -7.93 -18.51 12.31
CA GLY A 373 -7.79 -19.09 13.65
C GLY A 373 -6.48 -18.76 14.36
N PHE A 374 -5.68 -17.83 13.83
CA PHE A 374 -4.47 -17.36 14.50
C PHE A 374 -4.78 -16.21 15.47
N LYS A 375 -4.11 -16.23 16.62
CA LYS A 375 -4.00 -15.08 17.52
C LYS A 375 -2.91 -14.16 17.00
N THR A 376 -3.13 -12.85 17.04
CA THR A 376 -2.20 -11.85 16.52
C THR A 376 -1.51 -11.09 17.65
N CYS A 377 -0.20 -10.89 17.51
CA CYS A 377 0.61 -10.11 18.44
C CYS A 377 1.29 -8.96 17.66
N PRO A 378 0.67 -7.76 17.61
CA PRO A 378 1.21 -6.64 16.83
C PRO A 378 2.43 -6.01 17.50
N ILE A 379 3.53 -5.90 16.75
CA ILE A 379 4.77 -5.24 17.13
C ILE A 379 4.98 -4.06 16.19
N ASN A 380 4.72 -2.86 16.69
CA ASN A 380 4.77 -1.64 15.86
C ASN A 380 6.18 -1.04 15.84
N TYR A 381 6.65 -0.65 14.65
CA TYR A 381 8.02 -0.13 14.46
C TYR A 381 8.31 1.11 15.33
N TYR A 382 7.32 2.01 15.50
CA TYR A 382 7.48 3.24 16.28
C TYR A 382 7.60 2.97 17.78
N GLN A 383 6.92 1.95 18.30
CA GLN A 383 7.10 1.50 19.68
C GLN A 383 8.47 0.84 19.83
N TRP A 384 8.78 -0.12 18.96
CA TRP A 384 10.04 -0.85 18.98
C TRP A 384 11.27 0.05 18.88
N GLY A 385 11.24 1.05 17.99
CA GLY A 385 12.34 1.99 17.76
C GLY A 385 12.65 2.87 18.97
N ARG A 386 11.66 3.16 19.83
CA ARG A 386 11.85 3.92 21.08
C ARG A 386 12.51 3.08 22.18
N LEU A 387 12.43 1.76 22.10
CA LEU A 387 13.04 0.85 23.08
C LEU A 387 14.55 0.71 22.78
N LYS A 388 15.38 1.52 23.46
CA LYS A 388 16.85 1.48 23.28
C LYS A 388 17.50 0.27 23.96
N ALA A 389 17.05 -0.06 25.17
CA ALA A 389 17.65 -1.14 25.98
C ALA A 389 17.08 -2.52 25.63
N LYS A 390 17.96 -3.52 25.53
CA LYS A 390 17.61 -4.92 25.21
C LYS A 390 16.60 -5.51 26.21
N ARG A 391 16.78 -5.23 27.52
CA ARG A 391 15.87 -5.73 28.58
C ARG A 391 14.43 -5.22 28.38
N THR A 392 14.28 -3.96 27.98
CA THR A 392 12.95 -3.36 27.73
C THR A 392 12.29 -3.99 26.51
N ARG A 393 13.04 -4.32 25.45
CA ARG A 393 12.50 -5.06 24.29
C ARG A 393 11.98 -6.44 24.68
N PHE A 394 12.69 -7.17 25.54
CA PHE A 394 12.20 -8.45 26.03
C PHE A 394 10.92 -8.32 26.88
N ALA A 395 10.86 -7.33 27.77
CA ALA A 395 9.67 -7.06 28.56
C ALA A 395 8.48 -6.72 27.66
N TYR A 396 8.70 -5.88 26.63
CA TYR A 396 7.68 -5.53 25.64
C TYR A 396 7.15 -6.76 24.90
N LEU A 397 8.02 -7.65 24.41
CA LEU A 397 7.59 -8.88 23.74
C LEU A 397 6.81 -9.81 24.68
N ARG A 398 7.24 -9.97 25.94
CA ARG A 398 6.50 -10.75 26.94
C ARG A 398 5.12 -10.16 27.21
N MET A 399 5.02 -8.84 27.37
CA MET A 399 3.72 -8.18 27.56
C MET A 399 2.81 -8.35 26.36
N ALA A 400 3.34 -8.15 25.14
CA ALA A 400 2.56 -8.32 23.92
C ALA A 400 2.04 -9.76 23.78
N ARG A 401 2.87 -10.74 24.13
CA ARG A 401 2.49 -12.17 24.17
C ARG A 401 1.47 -12.46 25.27
N TYR A 402 1.63 -11.89 26.46
CA TYR A 402 0.69 -12.01 27.57
C TYR A 402 -0.70 -11.52 27.15
N TYR A 403 -0.81 -10.37 26.49
CA TYR A 403 -2.12 -9.89 26.02
C TYR A 403 -2.74 -10.78 24.93
N ALA A 404 -1.92 -11.37 24.06
CA ALA A 404 -2.42 -12.28 23.03
C ALA A 404 -2.85 -13.65 23.59
N LEU A 405 -2.17 -14.16 24.63
CA LEU A 405 -2.28 -15.54 25.09
C LEU A 405 -2.75 -15.73 26.53
N HIS A 406 -2.81 -14.66 27.33
CA HIS A 406 -2.87 -14.70 28.80
C HIS A 406 -1.73 -15.53 29.41
N ASP A 407 -0.56 -15.56 28.74
CA ASP A 407 0.58 -16.38 29.15
C ASP A 407 1.43 -15.67 30.19
N GLN A 408 1.48 -16.20 31.41
CA GLN A 408 2.21 -15.60 32.54
C GLN A 408 3.75 -15.73 32.47
N ARG A 409 4.31 -16.43 31.47
CA ARG A 409 5.76 -16.56 31.23
C ARG A 409 6.33 -15.37 30.47
#